data_AF-A0A2D6LW28-F1
#
_entry.id   AF-A0A2D6LW28-F1
#
_cell.length_a   1.000
_cell.length_b   1.000
_cell.length_c   1.000
_cell.angle_alpha   90.00
_cell.angle_beta   90.00
_cell.angle_gamma   90.00
#
_symmetry.space_group_name_H-M   'P 1'
#
loop_
_entity.id
_entity.type
_entity.pdbx_description
1 polymer ?
#
loop_
_entity_poly.entity_id
_entity_poly.type
_entity_poly.pdbx_seq_one_letter_code
_entity_poly.pdbx_strand_id
1 'polypeptide(L)'
;MKHKTKSAIIGRKKGDEDSTTRPCFVNLFNINNPHLSEDAPDKCLDFDKIHKIIIKSKDINYLLQGNDLVLNNLKEIEIKQDKEHLIVKGK
;
A
#
# COMPACT_ATOMS: atom_id res chain seq x y z
N MET A 1 11.38 -3.81 -5.12
CA MET A 1 10.78 -5.14 -5.30
C MET A 1 9.64 -5.07 -6.31
N LYS A 2 9.40 -6.14 -7.09
CA LYS A 2 8.31 -6.24 -8.06
C LYS A 2 7.44 -7.46 -7.75
N HIS A 3 6.12 -7.32 -7.83
CA HIS A 3 5.16 -8.39 -7.56
C HIS A 3 4.07 -8.40 -8.62
N LYS A 4 3.68 -9.60 -9.08
CA LYS A 4 2.43 -9.80 -9.82
C LYS A 4 1.28 -9.76 -8.81
N THR A 5 0.30 -8.89 -9.02
CA THR A 5 -0.85 -8.69 -8.12
C THR A 5 -1.97 -8.02 -8.91
N LYS A 6 -3.23 -8.16 -8.47
CA LYS A 6 -4.37 -7.45 -9.08
C LYS A 6 -4.73 -6.17 -8.35
N SER A 7 -4.50 -6.14 -7.04
CA SER A 7 -4.69 -4.94 -6.24
C SER A 7 -3.69 -4.85 -5.09
N ALA A 8 -3.69 -3.70 -4.42
CA ALA A 8 -2.98 -3.51 -3.17
C ALA A 8 -3.77 -2.59 -2.22
N ILE A 9 -3.71 -2.85 -0.93
CA ILE A 9 -4.13 -1.93 0.12
C ILE A 9 -2.88 -1.34 0.79
N ILE A 10 -2.82 -0.02 0.88
CA ILE A 10 -1.74 0.72 1.50
C ILE A 10 -2.31 1.55 2.64
N GLY A 11 -1.76 1.37 3.83
CA GLY A 11 -2.21 2.08 5.02
C GLY A 11 -1.07 2.44 5.94
N ARG A 12 -1.34 3.41 6.82
CA ARG A 12 -0.44 3.73 7.94
C ARG A 12 -0.74 2.82 9.13
N LYS A 13 0.29 2.41 9.86
CA LYS A 13 0.12 1.77 11.16
C LYS A 13 0.19 2.80 12.28
N LYS A 14 -0.27 2.41 13.47
CA LYS A 14 -0.04 3.20 14.69
C LYS A 14 1.48 3.32 14.90
N GLY A 15 1.93 4.52 15.21
CA GLY A 15 3.32 4.83 15.49
C GLY A 15 3.41 5.88 16.59
N ASP A 16 4.64 6.31 16.88
CA ASP A 16 4.90 7.42 17.79
C ASP A 16 4.26 8.71 17.26
N GLU A 17 3.56 9.43 18.14
CA GLU A 17 2.86 10.67 17.77
C GLU A 17 3.82 11.83 17.54
N ASP A 18 4.98 11.82 18.21
CA ASP A 18 5.99 12.88 18.13
C ASP A 18 6.98 12.66 16.97
N SER A 19 6.84 11.58 16.20
CA SER A 19 7.71 11.29 15.06
C SER A 19 7.21 11.93 13.75
N THR A 20 8.16 12.44 12.96
CA THR A 20 7.94 12.90 11.58
C THR A 20 7.76 11.74 10.57
N THR A 21 7.95 10.51 11.03
CA THR A 21 7.82 9.28 10.24
C THR A 21 6.81 8.34 10.90
N ARG A 22 6.17 7.47 10.11
CA ARG A 22 5.28 6.43 10.62
C ARG A 22 5.52 5.10 9.94
N PRO A 23 5.28 3.97 10.63
CA PRO A 23 5.22 2.68 9.98
C PRO A 23 4.02 2.61 9.02
N CYS A 24 4.18 1.91 7.91
CA CYS A 24 3.11 1.66 6.95
C CYS A 24 3.16 0.22 6.43
N PHE A 25 2.08 -0.21 5.79
CA PHE A 25 1.98 -1.52 5.16
C PHE A 25 1.55 -1.39 3.69
N VAL A 26 1.91 -2.40 2.91
CA VAL A 26 1.41 -2.65 1.55
C VAL A 26 0.98 -4.12 1.48
N ASN A 27 -0.33 -4.35 1.49
CA ASN A 27 -0.93 -5.67 1.37
C ASN A 27 -1.32 -5.92 -0.08
N LEU A 28 -0.94 -7.08 -0.63
CA LEU A 28 -1.16 -7.45 -2.04
C LEU A 28 -2.25 -8.51 -2.14
N PHE A 29 -3.08 -8.41 -3.19
CA PHE A 29 -4.20 -9.33 -3.41
C PHE A 29 -4.36 -9.68 -4.90
N ASN A 30 -4.76 -10.92 -5.16
CA ASN A 30 -5.04 -11.45 -6.50
C ASN A 30 -6.51 -11.24 -6.96
N ILE A 31 -7.21 -10.33 -6.31
CA ILE A 31 -8.56 -9.85 -6.64
C ILE A 31 -8.58 -8.32 -6.68
N ASN A 32 -9.59 -7.74 -7.33
CA ASN A 32 -9.86 -6.30 -7.25
C ASN A 32 -10.83 -6.01 -6.11
N ASN A 33 -10.80 -4.79 -5.59
CA ASN A 33 -11.61 -4.33 -4.46
C ASN A 33 -11.55 -5.27 -3.23
N PRO A 34 -10.35 -5.62 -2.74
CA PRO A 34 -10.19 -6.57 -1.64
C PRO A 34 -10.89 -6.13 -0.35
N HIS A 35 -11.09 -4.83 -0.15
CA HIS A 35 -11.82 -4.26 0.99
C HIS A 35 -13.33 -4.59 1.01
N LEU A 36 -13.87 -5.17 -0.07
CA LEU A 36 -15.25 -5.66 -0.16
C LEU A 36 -15.34 -7.18 0.02
N SER A 37 -14.22 -7.85 0.30
CA SER A 37 -14.11 -9.29 0.45
C SER A 37 -13.58 -9.67 1.83
N GLU A 38 -13.72 -10.95 2.19
CA GLU A 38 -13.11 -11.52 3.39
C GLU A 38 -11.73 -12.13 3.13
N ASP A 39 -11.20 -11.97 1.91
CA ASP A 39 -9.92 -12.57 1.51
C ASP A 39 -8.76 -11.94 2.27
N ALA A 40 -7.87 -12.80 2.80
CA ALA A 40 -6.61 -12.37 3.37
C ALA A 40 -5.63 -11.90 2.28
N PRO A 41 -4.67 -11.01 2.60
CA PRO A 41 -3.62 -10.65 1.65
C PRO A 41 -2.77 -11.85 1.24
N ASP A 42 -2.47 -11.97 -0.05
CA ASP A 42 -1.49 -12.94 -0.56
C ASP A 42 -0.08 -12.62 -0.03
N LYS A 43 0.18 -11.34 0.23
CA LYS A 43 1.44 -10.86 0.78
C LYS A 43 1.26 -9.58 1.58
N CYS A 44 1.82 -9.57 2.78
CA CYS A 44 1.95 -8.38 3.61
C CYS A 44 3.38 -7.86 3.54
N LEU A 45 3.54 -6.57 3.29
CA LEU A 45 4.84 -5.89 3.27
C LEU A 45 4.79 -4.74 4.27
N ASP A 46 5.68 -4.79 5.25
CA ASP A 46 5.76 -3.77 6.31
C ASP A 46 7.01 -2.92 6.15
N PHE A 47 6.84 -1.62 6.38
CA PHE A 47 7.90 -0.62 6.26
C PHE A 47 7.88 0.30 7.48
N ASP A 48 9.03 0.43 8.13
CA ASP A 48 9.21 1.32 9.27
C ASP A 48 9.80 2.66 8.85
N LYS A 49 9.57 3.69 9.68
CA LYS A 49 10.13 5.04 9.52
C LYS A 49 9.90 5.64 8.13
N ILE A 50 8.64 5.67 7.68
CA ILE A 50 8.25 6.28 6.41
C ILE A 50 7.66 7.68 6.64
N HIS A 51 8.27 8.67 6.01
CA HIS A 51 7.78 10.06 6.01
C HIS A 51 6.61 10.26 5.02
N LYS A 52 6.70 9.65 3.83
CA LYS A 52 5.62 9.72 2.83
C LYS A 52 5.63 8.54 1.85
N ILE A 53 4.46 8.30 1.25
CA ILE A 53 4.26 7.33 0.17
C ILE A 53 3.93 8.10 -1.12
N ILE A 54 4.63 7.78 -2.21
CA ILE A 54 4.42 8.36 -3.53
C ILE A 54 3.80 7.29 -4.41
N ILE A 55 2.54 7.48 -4.77
CA ILE A 55 1.78 6.52 -5.58
C ILE A 55 1.74 6.98 -7.03
N LYS A 56 2.07 6.05 -7.93
CA LYS A 56 1.97 6.21 -9.39
C LYS A 56 1.13 5.08 -9.95
N SER A 57 -0.19 5.25 -9.94
CA SER A 57 -1.17 4.29 -10.46
C SER A 57 -2.35 5.05 -11.05
N LYS A 58 -3.15 4.39 -11.89
CA LYS A 58 -4.32 4.99 -12.55
C LYS A 58 -5.61 4.84 -11.75
N ASP A 59 -5.76 3.76 -11.01
CA ASP A 59 -6.97 3.41 -10.26
C ASP A 59 -6.63 3.37 -8.77
N ILE A 60 -7.09 4.39 -8.04
CA ILE A 60 -6.78 4.62 -6.63
C ILE A 60 -8.08 5.04 -5.92
N ASN A 61 -8.49 4.26 -4.93
CA ASN A 61 -9.62 4.58 -4.06
C ASN A 61 -9.10 4.92 -2.67
N TYR A 62 -9.63 5.98 -2.05
CA TYR A 62 -9.30 6.36 -0.68
C TYR A 62 -10.43 5.94 0.27
N LEU A 63 -10.12 5.03 1.18
CA LEU A 63 -11.04 4.49 2.17
C LEU A 63 -10.98 5.32 3.45
N LEU A 64 -11.99 6.18 3.65
CA LEU A 64 -12.04 7.12 4.77
C LEU A 64 -12.09 6.43 6.15
N GLN A 65 -12.75 5.28 6.25
CA GLN A 65 -12.93 4.57 7.52
C GLN A 65 -11.61 4.04 8.09
N GLY A 66 -10.72 3.53 7.22
CA GLY A 66 -9.41 2.99 7.61
C GLY A 66 -8.24 3.98 7.43
N ASN A 67 -8.45 5.05 6.67
CA ASN A 67 -7.39 5.91 6.13
C ASN A 67 -6.40 5.09 5.27
N ASP A 68 -6.97 4.23 4.43
CA ASP A 68 -6.24 3.33 3.55
C ASP A 68 -6.46 3.71 2.09
N LEU A 69 -5.50 3.39 1.24
CA LEU A 69 -5.57 3.55 -0.20
C LEU A 69 -5.65 2.16 -0.85
N VAL A 70 -6.60 1.98 -1.75
CA VAL A 70 -6.75 0.77 -2.56
C VAL A 70 -6.30 1.09 -3.97
N LEU A 71 -5.35 0.30 -4.47
CA LEU A 71 -4.89 0.31 -5.85
C LEU A 71 -5.54 -0.87 -6.56
N ASN A 72 -6.29 -0.62 -7.63
CA ASN A 72 -6.97 -1.69 -8.38
C ASN A 72 -6.42 -1.87 -9.79
N ASN A 73 -6.88 -2.93 -10.45
CA ASN A 73 -6.65 -3.20 -11.87
C ASN A 73 -5.17 -3.28 -12.24
N LEU A 74 -4.37 -3.81 -11.31
CA LEU A 74 -2.94 -4.03 -11.50
C LEU A 74 -2.70 -5.34 -12.25
N LYS A 75 -1.64 -5.35 -13.05
CA LYS A 75 -0.94 -6.56 -13.51
C LYS A 75 0.31 -6.79 -12.68
N GLU A 76 0.97 -5.70 -12.31
CA GLU A 76 2.15 -5.70 -11.44
C GLU A 76 2.21 -4.45 -10.57
N ILE A 77 2.91 -4.60 -9.44
CA ILE A 77 3.27 -3.50 -8.55
C ILE A 77 4.79 -3.49 -8.35
N GLU A 78 5.39 -2.31 -8.47
CA GLU A 78 6.78 -2.05 -8.12
C GLU A 78 6.85 -1.15 -6.89
N ILE A 79 7.53 -1.63 -5.86
CA ILE A 79 7.70 -0.92 -4.58
C ILE A 79 9.18 -0.67 -4.38
N LYS A 80 9.57 0.59 -4.17
CA LYS A 80 10.95 0.99 -3.91
C LYS A 80 10.97 1.92 -2.70
N GLN A 81 11.75 1.56 -1.70
CA GLN A 81 12.07 2.46 -0.60
C GLN A 81 13.33 3.26 -0.95
N ASP A 82 13.26 4.57 -0.80
CA ASP A 82 14.38 5.49 -0.92
C ASP A 82 14.45 6.34 0.35
N LYS A 83 15.36 5.98 1.26
CA LYS A 83 15.41 6.51 2.64
C LYS A 83 14.05 6.34 3.34
N GLU A 84 13.42 7.45 3.71
CA GLU A 84 12.13 7.52 4.42
C GLU A 84 10.95 7.68 3.45
N HIS A 85 11.16 7.54 2.14
CA HIS A 85 10.12 7.64 1.12
C HIS A 85 9.82 6.28 0.51
N LEU A 86 8.54 5.91 0.46
CA LEU A 86 8.08 4.71 -0.22
C LEU A 86 7.48 5.07 -1.57
N ILE A 87 8.06 4.59 -2.66
CA ILE A 87 7.56 4.80 -4.02
C ILE A 87 6.82 3.53 -4.45
N VAL A 88 5.53 3.67 -4.76
CA VAL A 88 4.66 2.58 -5.21
C VAL A 88 4.16 2.87 -6.62
N LYS A 89 4.48 1.99 -7.57
CA LYS A 89 4.06 2.12 -8.97
C LYS A 89 3.18 0.93 -9.34
N GLY A 90 1.95 1.21 -9.76
CA GLY A 90 1.04 0.22 -10.33
C GLY A 90 1.09 0.25 -11.86
N LYS A 91 1.03 -0.92 -12.50
CA LYS A 91 0.87 -1.05 -13.95
C LYS A 91 -0.27 -1.97 -14.32
#